data_AF-A0A154VFD4-F1
#
_entry.id   AF-A0A154VFD4-F1
#
_cell.length_a   1.000
_cell.length_b   1.000
_cell.length_c   1.000
_cell.angle_alpha   90.00
_cell.angle_beta   90.00
_cell.angle_gamma   90.00
#
_symmetry.space_group_name_H-M   'P 1'
#
loop_
_entity.id
_entity.type
_entity.pdbx_description
1 polymer ?
#
loop_
_entity_poly.entity_id
_entity_poly.type
_entity_poly.pdbx_seq_one_letter_code
_entity_poly.pdbx_strand_id
1 'polypeptide(L)' 'MSLVLAIYGKDHILGYVRGTLEDDEEKQDIESLVESDPRAARIVKKLEVTDCGDQWTSEDTVRRRLKRLQSIADNSDVLN' A
#
# COMPACT_ATOMS: atom_id res chain seq x y z
N MET A 1 -12.78 17.08 -2.44
CA MET A 1 -11.42 16.86 -1.89
C MET A 1 -11.57 16.00 -0.66
N SER A 2 -11.31 14.70 -0.78
CA SER A 2 -11.40 13.77 0.36
C SER A 2 -10.23 14.03 1.31
N LEU A 3 -10.53 14.24 2.60
CA LEU A 3 -9.58 14.46 3.69
C LEU A 3 -8.60 13.27 3.92
N VAL A 4 -8.85 12.14 3.26
CA VAL A 4 -8.06 10.90 3.26
C VAL A 4 -6.59 11.15 2.85
N LEU A 5 -6.35 12.03 1.87
CA LEU A 5 -5.01 12.27 1.28
C LEU A 5 -3.95 12.86 2.25
N ALA A 6 -4.35 13.43 3.39
CA ALA A 6 -3.42 14.06 4.34
C ALA A 6 -2.97 13.12 5.48
N ILE A 7 -3.62 11.96 5.65
CA ILE A 7 -3.46 11.11 6.84
C ILE A 7 -2.66 9.83 6.52
N TYR A 8 -2.77 9.32 5.30
CA TYR A 8 -2.18 8.04 4.93
C TYR A 8 -0.70 8.16 4.49
N GLY A 9 0.21 8.03 5.46
CA GLY A 9 1.66 7.90 5.24
C GLY A 9 2.15 6.47 4.96
N LYS A 10 3.48 6.30 4.88
CA LYS A 10 4.16 4.99 4.67
C LYS A 10 3.66 3.90 5.63
N ASP A 11 3.36 4.24 6.87
CA ASP A 11 2.93 3.28 7.90
C ASP A 11 1.60 2.61 7.60
N HIS A 12 0.68 3.31 6.94
CA HIS A 12 -0.61 2.73 6.58
C HIS A 12 -0.51 1.81 5.36
N ILE A 13 0.36 2.15 4.40
CA ILE A 13 0.73 1.24 3.30
C ILE A 13 1.38 -0.03 3.88
N LEU A 14 2.27 0.11 4.87
CA LEU A 14 2.84 -1.03 5.58
C LEU A 14 1.76 -1.82 6.34
N GLY A 15 0.78 -1.14 6.94
CA GLY A 15 -0.36 -1.78 7.60
C GLY A 15 -1.18 -2.64 6.64
N TYR A 16 -1.45 -2.15 5.43
CA TYR A 16 -2.09 -2.94 4.37
C TYR A 16 -1.27 -4.19 4.03
N VAL A 17 0.03 -4.00 3.81
CA VAL A 17 0.92 -5.08 3.37
C VAL A 17 1.10 -6.15 4.46
N ARG A 18 1.23 -5.73 5.72
CA ARG A 18 1.24 -6.61 6.90
C ARG A 18 -0.12 -7.24 7.16
N GLY A 19 -1.21 -6.62 6.70
CA GLY A 19 -2.57 -7.05 6.97
C GLY A 19 -3.01 -6.78 8.40
N THR A 20 -2.50 -5.69 8.97
CA THR A 20 -2.89 -5.19 10.29
C THR A 20 -4.03 -4.17 10.21
N LEU A 21 -4.52 -3.85 9.01
CA LEU A 21 -5.72 -3.03 8.83
C LEU A 21 -6.94 -3.85 9.25
N GLU A 22 -7.76 -3.24 10.11
CA GLU A 22 -8.91 -3.92 10.74
C GLU A 22 -10.14 -3.88 9.83
N ASP A 23 -10.26 -2.87 8.96
CA ASP A 23 -11.41 -2.65 8.09
C ASP A 23 -11.10 -2.89 6.60
N ASP A 24 -12.11 -3.34 5.85
CA ASP A 24 -12.09 -3.39 4.40
C ASP A 24 -12.21 -1.99 3.77
N GLU A 25 -12.82 -1.02 4.46
CA GLU A 25 -12.84 0.39 4.03
C GLU A 25 -11.42 0.99 4.01
N GLU A 26 -10.63 0.77 5.06
CA GLU A 26 -9.22 1.21 5.11
C GLU A 26 -8.38 0.59 3.99
N LYS A 27 -8.66 -0.67 3.63
CA LYS A 27 -7.94 -1.34 2.53
C LYS A 27 -8.27 -0.67 1.20
N GLN A 28 -9.53 -0.34 0.96
CA GLN A 28 -9.95 0.36 -0.26
C GLN A 28 -9.36 1.76 -0.33
N ASP A 29 -9.32 2.49 0.78
CA ASP A 29 -8.69 3.81 0.86
C ASP A 29 -7.20 3.76 0.45
N ILE A 30 -6.47 2.75 0.92
CA ILE A 30 -5.06 2.56 0.54
C ILE A 30 -4.91 2.21 -0.94
N GLU A 31 -5.77 1.34 -1.47
CA GLU A 31 -5.76 1.00 -2.90
C GLU A 31 -6.02 2.25 -3.77
N SER A 32 -7.05 3.03 -3.44
CA SER A 32 -7.38 4.28 -4.13
C SER A 32 -6.30 5.36 -3.98
N LEU A 33 -5.61 5.42 -2.83
CA LEU A 33 -4.49 6.32 -2.64
C LEU A 33 -3.30 5.96 -3.55
N VAL A 34 -2.97 4.67 -3.65
CA VAL A 34 -1.89 4.19 -4.52
C VAL A 34 -2.22 4.40 -6.00
N GLU A 35 -3.49 4.29 -6.36
CA GLU A 35 -3.98 4.55 -7.72
C GLU A 35 -3.93 6.04 -8.09
N SER A 36 -4.18 6.95 -7.14
CA SER A 36 -4.38 8.37 -7.44
C SER A 36 -3.23 9.31 -7.03
N ASP A 37 -2.36 8.90 -6.09
CA ASP A 37 -1.25 9.71 -5.59
C ASP A 37 0.12 9.18 -6.08
N PRO A 38 0.87 9.95 -6.89
CA PRO A 38 2.21 9.57 -7.35
C PRO A 38 3.21 9.33 -6.22
N ARG A 39 3.06 9.98 -5.06
CA ARG A 39 3.92 9.80 -3.89
C ARG A 39 3.68 8.44 -3.26
N ALA A 40 2.41 8.06 -3.08
CA ALA A 40 2.04 6.75 -2.55
C ALA A 40 2.48 5.62 -3.50
N ALA A 41 2.23 5.79 -4.81
CA ALA A 41 2.70 4.86 -5.84
C ALA A 41 4.23 4.69 -5.81
N ARG A 42 5.01 5.78 -5.67
CA ARG A 42 6.48 5.72 -5.53
C ARG A 42 6.93 5.00 -4.26
N ILE A 43 6.22 5.16 -3.14
CA ILE A 43 6.53 4.45 -1.89
C ILE A 43 6.34 2.95 -2.11
N VAL A 44 5.19 2.54 -2.64
CA VAL A 44 4.87 1.14 -2.95
C VAL A 44 5.87 0.50 -3.91
N LYS A 45 6.31 1.25 -4.92
CA LYS A 45 7.33 0.78 -5.88
C LYS A 45 8.71 0.57 -5.26
N LYS A 46 9.03 1.28 -4.19
CA LYS A 46 10.31 1.16 -3.47
C LYS A 46 10.26 0.19 -2.30
N LEU A 47 9.07 -0.27 -1.91
CA LEU A 47 8.91 -1.21 -0.81
C LEU A 47 9.35 -2.61 -1.23
N GLU A 48 10.17 -3.22 -0.39
CA GLU A 48 10.52 -4.63 -0.45
C GLU A 48 9.87 -5.41 0.70
N VAL A 49 9.82 -6.74 0.58
CA VAL A 49 9.29 -7.60 1.66
C VAL A 49 10.12 -7.44 2.95
N THR A 50 11.41 -7.17 2.81
CA THR A 50 12.36 -6.87 3.90
C THR A 50 11.99 -5.60 4.67
N ASP A 51 11.40 -4.60 4.00
CA ASP A 51 10.90 -3.37 4.65
C ASP A 51 9.64 -3.61 5.49
N CYS A 52 8.97 -4.75 5.28
CA CYS A 52 7.71 -5.07 5.94
C CYS A 52 7.93 -5.69 7.33
N GLY A 53 9.16 -6.09 7.70
CA GLY A 53 9.54 -6.55 9.04
C GLY A 53 9.01 -7.94 9.43
N ASP A 54 9.64 -8.55 10.43
CA ASP A 54 9.45 -9.94 10.91
C ASP A 54 8.11 -10.22 11.64
N GLN A 55 7.15 -9.30 11.61
CA GLN A 55 5.93 -9.44 12.40
C GLN A 55 4.98 -10.46 11.78
N TRP A 56 5.03 -11.70 12.30
CA TRP A 56 3.98 -12.74 12.43
C TRP A 56 3.14 -13.11 11.20
N THR A 57 3.38 -12.48 10.07
CA THR A 57 2.63 -12.64 8.83
C THR A 57 3.50 -13.43 7.88
N SER A 58 2.98 -14.52 7.31
CA SER A 58 3.71 -15.30 6.33
C SER A 58 4.24 -14.39 5.22
N GLU A 59 5.55 -14.47 4.93
CA GLU A 59 6.20 -13.67 3.88
C GLU A 59 5.45 -13.76 2.54
N ASP A 60 4.85 -14.92 2.23
CA ASP A 60 4.04 -15.10 1.02
C ASP A 60 2.77 -14.23 1.01
N THR A 61 2.10 -14.06 2.15
CA THR A 61 0.91 -13.21 2.26
C THR A 61 1.30 -11.74 2.12
N VAL A 62 2.39 -11.34 2.77
CA VAL A 62 2.99 -10.00 2.65
C VAL A 62 3.35 -9.71 1.20
N ARG A 63 4.04 -10.64 0.55
CA ARG A 63 4.42 -10.55 -0.87
C ARG A 63 3.20 -10.44 -1.78
N ARG A 64 2.13 -11.19 -1.55
CA ARG A 64 0.89 -11.11 -2.35
C ARG A 64 0.23 -9.73 -2.23
N ARG A 65 0.12 -9.19 -1.02
CA ARG A 65 -0.48 -7.86 -0.79
C ARG A 65 0.38 -6.74 -1.36
N LEU A 66 1.71 -6.82 -1.19
CA LEU A 66 2.64 -5.87 -1.80
C LEU A 66 2.56 -5.89 -3.33
N LYS A 67 2.54 -7.08 -3.95
CA LYS A 67 2.38 -7.21 -5.41
C LYS A 67 1.06 -6.62 -5.89
N ARG A 68 -0.02 -6.72 -5.11
CA ARG A 68 -1.30 -6.11 -5.45
C ARG A 68 -1.19 -4.58 -5.51
N LEU A 69 -0.62 -3.95 -4.50
CA LEU A 69 -0.41 -2.49 -4.52
C LEU A 69 0.55 -2.07 -5.65
N GLN A 70 1.62 -2.83 -5.89
CA GLN A 70 2.55 -2.55 -7.00
C GLN A 70 1.87 -2.64 -8.36
N SER A 71 0.98 -3.62 -8.54
CA SER A 71 0.17 -3.74 -9.75
C SER A 71 -0.78 -2.55 -9.91
N ILE A 72 -1.40 -2.05 -8.83
CA ILE A 72 -2.25 -0.86 -8.90
C ILE A 72 -1.40 0.35 -9.34
N ALA A 73 -0.23 0.54 -8.73
CA ALA A 73 0.71 1.60 -9.10
C ALA A 73 1.25 1.48 -10.55
N ASP A 74 1.32 0.27 -11.10
CA ASP A 74 1.72 0.03 -12.51
C ASP A 74 0.59 0.32 -13.50
N ASN A 75 -0.64 0.02 -13.11
CA ASN A 75 -1.81 0.27 -13.97
C ASN A 75 -2.31 1.71 -13.86
N SER A 76 -1.89 2.46 -12.84
CA SER A 76 -2.21 3.87 -12.71
C SER A 76 -1.26 4.72 -13.54
N ASP A 77 -1.82 5.69 -14.25
CA ASP A 77 -1.05 6.63 -15.08
C ASP A 77 -0.34 7.72 -14.23
N VAL A 78 -0.34 7.57 -12.90
CA VAL A 78 0.18 8.59 -11.96
C VAL A 78 1.71 8.62 -11.91
N LEU A 79 2.39 7.60 -12.43
CA LEU A 79 3.86 7.53 -12.46
C LEU A 79 4.47 7.92 -13.83
N ASN A 80 3.64 8.16 -14.85
CA ASN A 80 4.07 8.58 -16.20
C ASN A 80 4.37 10.09 -16.30
#